data_AF-A0A7D7MD19-F1
#
_entry.id   AF-A0A7D7MD19-F1
#
_cell.length_a   1.000
_cell.length_b   1.000
_cell.length_c   1.000
_cell.angle_alpha   90.00
_cell.angle_beta   90.00
_cell.angle_gamma   90.00
#
_symmetry.space_group_name_H-M   'P 1'
#
loop_
_entity.id
_entity.type
_entity.pdbx_description
1 polymer ?
#
loop_
_entity_poly.entity_id
_entity_poly.type
_entity_poly.pdbx_seq_one_letter_code
_entity_poly.pdbx_strand_id
1 'polypeptide(L)'
;MAIEWIFWGLVAAFIAAFFGMKIVKKRTKTRELEVQKRAIMNEFVLPFLPEVMSFYHLEVLGKDPFSVVDSEKLLRGICSLSSEETYQRFDRNEALIHLQDLGESAKEDHQKLLKFLFWYLDYSIGILEAVPEETNFLIREAKLLEKQFAVWCICHEELRMDAPDSVLELIHYSSYFTGVLKQMETGVFREMMADDELRNERRGNFVRIIFQGFENNAQGLVELEAIEQFHEHFKKHYTQWNKKLIRF
;
A
#
# COMPACT_ATOMS: atom_id res chain seq x y z
N MET A 1 11.51 -65.40 -1.13
CA MET A 1 12.12 -64.38 -1.99
C MET A 1 11.11 -63.70 -2.92
N ALA A 2 10.43 -64.35 -3.87
CA ALA A 2 9.55 -63.66 -4.85
C ALA A 2 8.36 -62.84 -4.24
N ILE A 3 7.79 -63.31 -3.13
CA ILE A 3 6.62 -62.67 -2.47
C ILE A 3 6.99 -61.32 -1.83
N GLU A 4 8.20 -61.18 -1.29
CA GLU A 4 8.68 -59.93 -0.70
C GLU A 4 8.88 -58.85 -1.77
N TRP A 5 9.41 -59.20 -2.94
CA TRP A 5 9.58 -58.26 -4.05
C TRP A 5 8.25 -57.74 -4.59
N ILE A 6 7.22 -58.59 -4.66
CA ILE A 6 5.86 -58.19 -5.07
C ILE A 6 5.24 -57.25 -4.02
N PHE A 7 5.41 -57.55 -2.73
CA PHE A 7 4.91 -56.70 -1.65
C PHE A 7 5.58 -55.32 -1.64
N TRP A 8 6.91 -55.26 -1.75
CA TRP A 8 7.64 -53.99 -1.84
C TRP A 8 7.31 -53.21 -3.12
N GLY A 9 7.05 -53.90 -4.24
CA GLY A 9 6.58 -53.29 -5.49
C GLY A 9 5.20 -52.62 -5.35
N LEU A 10 4.25 -53.28 -4.67
CA LEU A 10 2.93 -52.73 -4.39
C LEU A 10 2.97 -51.54 -3.43
N VAL A 11 3.80 -51.60 -2.39
CA VAL A 11 4.00 -50.50 -1.45
C VAL A 11 4.61 -49.27 -2.15
N ALA A 12 5.61 -49.46 -3.00
CA ALA A 12 6.22 -48.38 -3.77
C ALA A 12 5.21 -47.73 -4.76
N ALA A 13 4.39 -48.55 -5.44
CA ALA A 13 3.34 -48.06 -6.33
C ALA A 13 2.26 -47.25 -5.58
N PHE A 14 1.87 -47.69 -4.38
CA PHE A 14 0.90 -46.98 -3.54
C PHE A 14 1.44 -45.62 -3.07
N ILE A 15 2.71 -45.59 -2.61
CA ILE A 15 3.38 -44.35 -2.22
C ILE A 15 3.50 -43.39 -3.41
N ALA A 16 3.93 -43.87 -4.58
CA ALA A 16 4.03 -43.06 -5.78
C ALA A 16 2.67 -42.49 -6.22
N ALA A 17 1.60 -43.28 -6.17
CA ALA A 17 0.24 -42.83 -6.46
C ALA A 17 -0.25 -41.77 -5.44
N PHE A 18 0.02 -41.97 -4.15
CA PHE A 18 -0.34 -41.03 -3.09
C PHE A 18 0.38 -39.68 -3.25
N PHE A 19 1.69 -39.68 -3.48
CA PHE A 19 2.46 -38.47 -3.73
C PHE A 19 2.09 -37.82 -5.07
N GLY A 20 1.86 -38.61 -6.13
CA GLY A 20 1.37 -38.14 -7.42
C GLY A 20 0.02 -37.42 -7.31
N MET A 21 -0.95 -38.00 -6.60
CA MET A 21 -2.24 -37.36 -6.32
C MET A 21 -2.08 -36.07 -5.51
N LYS A 22 -1.20 -36.04 -4.51
CA LYS A 22 -0.93 -34.83 -3.71
C LYS A 22 -0.34 -33.71 -4.57
N ILE A 23 0.57 -34.03 -5.49
CA ILE A 23 1.19 -33.08 -6.42
C ILE A 23 0.17 -32.57 -7.43
N VAL A 24 -0.63 -33.46 -8.04
CA VAL A 24 -1.68 -33.08 -9.00
C VAL A 24 -2.73 -32.20 -8.33
N LYS A 25 -3.23 -32.59 -7.15
CA LYS A 25 -4.21 -31.81 -6.38
C LYS A 25 -3.67 -30.44 -5.99
N LYS A 26 -2.38 -30.36 -5.60
CA LYS A 26 -1.71 -29.09 -5.31
C LYS A 26 -1.64 -28.22 -6.57
N ARG A 27 -1.25 -28.79 -7.72
CA ARG A 27 -1.13 -28.08 -9.00
C ARG A 27 -2.47 -27.58 -9.54
N THR A 28 -3.55 -28.37 -9.45
CA THR A 28 -4.90 -27.92 -9.83
C THR A 28 -5.40 -26.81 -8.91
N LYS A 29 -5.19 -26.92 -7.58
CA LYS A 29 -5.56 -25.86 -6.63
C LYS A 29 -4.79 -24.56 -6.88
N THR A 30 -3.51 -24.64 -7.20
CA THR A 30 -2.70 -23.47 -7.58
C THR A 30 -3.25 -22.80 -8.84
N ARG A 31 -3.59 -23.58 -9.87
CA ARG A 31 -4.13 -23.06 -11.13
C ARG A 31 -5.50 -22.41 -10.96
N GLU A 32 -6.39 -23.00 -10.17
CA GLU A 32 -7.71 -22.44 -9.86
C GLU A 32 -7.59 -21.11 -9.11
N LEU A 33 -6.67 -21.04 -8.15
CA LEU A 33 -6.40 -19.82 -7.39
C LEU A 33 -5.81 -18.71 -8.28
N GLU A 34 -4.93 -19.05 -9.22
CA GLU A 34 -4.39 -18.11 -10.21
C GLU A 34 -5.49 -17.58 -11.14
N VAL A 35 -6.41 -18.43 -11.60
CA VAL A 35 -7.57 -18.02 -12.41
C VAL A 35 -8.47 -17.07 -11.64
N GLN A 36 -8.78 -17.36 -10.37
CA GLN A 36 -9.57 -16.47 -9.51
C GLN A 36 -8.88 -15.11 -9.33
N LYS A 37 -7.57 -15.10 -9.01
CA LYS A 37 -6.83 -13.85 -8.88
C LYS A 37 -6.74 -13.04 -10.18
N ARG A 38 -6.66 -13.70 -11.33
CA ARG A 38 -6.72 -13.02 -12.64
C ARG A 38 -8.10 -12.40 -12.89
N ALA A 39 -9.18 -13.07 -12.48
CA ALA A 39 -10.53 -12.48 -12.54
C ALA A 39 -10.60 -11.22 -11.65
N ILE A 40 -10.12 -11.29 -10.41
CA ILE A 40 -10.05 -10.13 -9.50
C ILE A 40 -9.20 -9.01 -10.09
N MET A 41 -8.06 -9.33 -10.67
CA MET A 41 -7.22 -8.33 -11.34
C MET A 41 -8.00 -7.60 -12.43
N ASN A 42 -8.78 -8.31 -13.25
CA ASN A 42 -9.53 -7.74 -14.36
C ASN A 42 -10.79 -6.96 -13.92
N GLU A 43 -11.44 -7.39 -12.84
CA GLU A 43 -12.72 -6.83 -12.37
C GLU A 43 -12.54 -5.75 -11.30
N PHE A 44 -11.49 -5.85 -10.49
CA PHE A 44 -11.24 -4.98 -9.34
C PHE A 44 -10.01 -4.08 -9.56
N VAL A 45 -8.88 -4.62 -10.00
CA VAL A 45 -7.63 -3.83 -10.04
C VAL A 45 -7.54 -2.96 -11.30
N LEU A 46 -7.64 -3.56 -12.47
CA LEU A 46 -7.47 -2.85 -13.74
C LEU A 46 -8.51 -1.75 -14.02
N PRO A 47 -9.78 -1.89 -13.60
CA PRO A 47 -10.78 -0.84 -13.83
C PRO A 47 -10.51 0.44 -13.03
N PHE A 48 -9.96 0.33 -11.82
CA PHE A 48 -9.80 1.49 -10.92
C PHE A 48 -8.37 2.01 -10.81
N LEU A 49 -7.35 1.16 -11.01
CA LEU A 49 -5.94 1.56 -10.86
C LEU A 49 -5.54 2.77 -11.73
N PRO A 50 -5.98 2.89 -13.01
CA PRO A 50 -5.69 4.07 -13.83
C PRO A 50 -6.28 5.37 -13.26
N GLU A 51 -7.47 5.31 -12.65
CA GLU A 51 -8.10 6.47 -12.01
C GLU A 51 -7.32 6.88 -10.76
N VAL A 52 -6.87 5.91 -9.94
CA VAL A 52 -6.00 6.16 -8.78
C VAL A 52 -4.65 6.76 -9.18
N MET A 53 -4.04 6.26 -10.26
CA MET A 53 -2.81 6.82 -10.83
C MET A 53 -3.03 8.26 -11.33
N SER A 54 -4.15 8.52 -12.00
CA SER A 54 -4.51 9.84 -12.51
C SER A 54 -4.74 10.82 -11.37
N PHE A 55 -5.41 10.39 -10.30
CA PHE A 55 -5.62 11.17 -9.09
C PHE A 55 -4.27 11.63 -8.52
N TYR A 56 -3.34 10.69 -8.30
CA TYR A 56 -2.00 10.99 -7.82
C TYR A 56 -1.27 11.99 -8.72
N HIS A 57 -1.29 11.79 -10.04
CA HIS A 57 -0.59 12.68 -10.97
C HIS A 57 -1.15 14.11 -10.96
N LEU A 58 -2.47 14.27 -10.82
CA LEU A 58 -3.07 15.59 -10.74
C LEU A 58 -2.73 16.29 -9.43
N GLU A 59 -2.77 15.58 -8.30
CA GLU A 59 -2.33 16.08 -6.99
C GLU A 59 -0.88 16.60 -7.02
N VAL A 60 0.05 15.80 -7.54
CA VAL A 60 1.47 16.20 -7.65
C VAL A 60 1.66 17.42 -8.55
N LEU A 61 0.79 17.61 -9.55
CA LEU A 61 0.83 18.76 -10.46
C LEU A 61 0.12 20.00 -9.90
N GLY A 62 -0.45 19.94 -8.69
CA GLY A 62 -1.24 21.03 -8.12
C GLY A 62 -2.54 21.29 -8.89
N LYS A 63 -3.05 20.28 -9.59
CA LYS A 63 -4.30 20.35 -10.35
C LYS A 63 -5.39 19.65 -9.57
N ASP A 64 -6.59 20.18 -9.65
CA ASP A 64 -7.77 19.55 -9.08
C ASP A 64 -7.97 18.13 -9.67
N PRO A 65 -7.79 17.05 -8.90
CA PRO A 65 -7.96 15.69 -9.42
C PRO A 65 -9.40 15.40 -9.80
N PHE A 66 -10.37 16.06 -9.17
CA PHE A 66 -11.79 15.85 -9.42
C PHE A 66 -12.26 16.45 -10.75
N SER A 67 -11.39 17.23 -11.43
CA SER A 67 -11.64 17.68 -12.80
C SER A 67 -11.60 16.54 -13.83
N VAL A 68 -10.98 15.41 -13.49
CA VAL A 68 -10.81 14.25 -14.38
C VAL A 68 -11.33 12.96 -13.73
N VAL A 69 -11.10 12.79 -12.42
CA VAL A 69 -11.48 11.58 -11.68
C VAL A 69 -12.84 11.78 -11.01
N ASP A 70 -13.80 10.94 -11.37
CA ASP A 70 -15.09 10.86 -10.67
C ASP A 70 -14.90 10.05 -9.38
N SER A 71 -14.56 10.75 -8.30
CA SER A 71 -14.26 10.15 -7.01
C SER A 71 -15.47 9.41 -6.42
N GLU A 72 -16.69 9.90 -6.64
CA GLU A 72 -17.87 9.23 -6.12
C GLU A 72 -18.08 7.88 -6.81
N LYS A 73 -17.92 7.84 -8.14
CA LYS A 73 -18.00 6.60 -8.91
C LYS A 73 -16.86 5.65 -8.56
N LEU A 74 -15.64 6.15 -8.39
CA LEU A 74 -14.47 5.37 -7.98
C LEU A 74 -14.68 4.72 -6.62
N LEU A 75 -15.03 5.52 -5.60
CA LEU A 75 -15.30 5.05 -4.24
C LEU A 75 -16.42 4.02 -4.23
N ARG A 76 -17.56 4.34 -4.87
CA ARG A 76 -18.72 3.44 -4.93
C ARG A 76 -18.38 2.13 -5.63
N GLY A 77 -17.65 2.19 -6.74
CA GLY A 77 -17.19 1.03 -7.50
C GLY A 77 -16.35 0.10 -6.63
N ILE A 78 -15.28 0.64 -6.03
CA ILE A 78 -14.39 -0.12 -5.14
C ILE A 78 -15.17 -0.70 -3.96
N CYS A 79 -15.95 0.12 -3.21
CA CYS A 79 -16.71 -0.35 -2.05
C CYS A 79 -17.72 -1.45 -2.39
N SER A 80 -18.42 -1.32 -3.52
CA SER A 80 -19.44 -2.30 -3.94
C SER A 80 -18.80 -3.68 -4.10
N LEU A 81 -17.67 -3.73 -4.80
CA LEU A 81 -16.92 -4.96 -4.96
C LEU A 81 -16.32 -5.42 -3.63
N SER A 82 -15.70 -4.55 -2.83
CA SER A 82 -15.05 -4.94 -1.54
C SER A 82 -15.95 -5.72 -0.57
N SER A 83 -17.27 -5.66 -0.72
CA SER A 83 -18.24 -6.43 0.08
C SER A 83 -18.45 -7.89 -0.38
N GLU A 84 -17.99 -8.24 -1.58
CA GLU A 84 -18.20 -9.57 -2.16
C GLU A 84 -17.27 -10.63 -1.55
N GLU A 85 -17.86 -11.77 -1.18
CA GLU A 85 -17.14 -12.90 -0.53
C GLU A 85 -15.94 -13.37 -1.36
N THR A 86 -16.06 -13.35 -2.69
CA THR A 86 -15.00 -13.75 -3.62
C THR A 86 -13.72 -12.96 -3.39
N TYR A 87 -13.82 -11.66 -3.11
CA TYR A 87 -12.66 -10.79 -2.92
C TYR A 87 -12.13 -10.83 -1.49
N GLN A 88 -13.01 -11.02 -0.50
CA GLN A 88 -12.64 -11.20 0.91
C GLN A 88 -11.71 -12.41 1.12
N ARG A 89 -11.87 -13.48 0.35
CA ARG A 89 -10.98 -14.65 0.40
C ARG A 89 -9.52 -14.35 0.06
N PHE A 90 -9.26 -13.23 -0.61
CA PHE A 90 -7.93 -12.77 -0.98
C PHE A 90 -7.50 -11.53 -0.20
N ASP A 91 -8.33 -11.08 0.73
CA ASP A 91 -8.03 -9.92 1.56
C ASP A 91 -6.80 -10.20 2.40
N ARG A 92 -5.79 -9.36 2.22
CA ARG A 92 -4.56 -9.38 2.98
C ARG A 92 -4.63 -8.19 3.90
N ASN A 93 -4.29 -8.41 5.17
CA ASN A 93 -4.17 -7.34 6.16
C ASN A 93 -5.47 -6.52 6.35
N GLU A 94 -6.64 -7.12 6.12
CA GLU A 94 -7.94 -6.49 6.36
C GLU A 94 -8.16 -5.20 5.53
N ALA A 95 -7.46 -5.07 4.39
CA ALA A 95 -7.55 -3.91 3.53
C ALA A 95 -8.99 -3.66 3.04
N LEU A 96 -9.76 -4.71 2.74
CA LEU A 96 -11.15 -4.56 2.34
C LEU A 96 -12.06 -4.06 3.47
N ILE A 97 -11.77 -4.40 4.72
CA ILE A 97 -12.51 -3.88 5.88
C ILE A 97 -12.28 -2.37 5.98
N HIS A 98 -11.02 -1.93 5.90
CA HIS A 98 -10.70 -0.49 5.90
C HIS A 98 -11.37 0.27 4.75
N LEU A 99 -11.44 -0.30 3.55
CA LEU A 99 -12.15 0.31 2.42
C LEU A 99 -13.64 0.50 2.69
N GLN A 100 -14.29 -0.50 3.30
CA GLN A 100 -15.71 -0.40 3.66
C GLN A 100 -15.95 0.68 4.72
N ASP A 101 -15.11 0.72 5.76
CA ASP A 101 -15.23 1.69 6.85
C ASP A 101 -14.99 3.14 6.38
N LEU A 102 -14.07 3.34 5.43
CA LEU A 102 -13.71 4.66 4.93
C LEU A 102 -14.66 5.18 3.85
N GLY A 103 -15.28 4.30 3.06
CA GLY A 103 -15.93 4.61 1.78
C GLY A 103 -16.90 5.79 1.78
N GLU A 104 -17.85 5.84 2.71
CA GLU A 104 -18.81 6.95 2.78
C GLU A 104 -18.14 8.26 3.18
N SER A 105 -17.24 8.20 4.16
CA SER A 105 -16.59 9.39 4.69
C SER A 105 -15.46 9.94 3.81
N ALA A 106 -14.91 9.12 2.91
CA ALA A 106 -13.90 9.52 1.93
C ALA A 106 -14.45 10.46 0.85
N LYS A 107 -15.78 10.54 0.68
CA LYS A 107 -16.42 11.47 -0.27
C LYS A 107 -16.27 12.94 0.14
N GLU A 108 -16.19 13.19 1.44
CA GLU A 108 -16.27 14.54 2.00
C GLU A 108 -14.94 15.00 2.63
N ASP A 109 -13.99 14.09 2.77
CA ASP A 109 -12.73 14.32 3.49
C ASP A 109 -11.55 13.81 2.65
N HIS A 110 -10.73 14.76 2.18
CA HIS A 110 -9.56 14.47 1.36
C HIS A 110 -8.58 13.53 2.06
N GLN A 111 -8.35 13.68 3.37
CA GLN A 111 -7.45 12.81 4.12
C GLN A 111 -7.99 11.38 4.16
N LYS A 112 -9.30 11.20 4.36
CA LYS A 112 -9.92 9.88 4.32
C LYS A 112 -9.89 9.27 2.92
N LEU A 113 -10.01 10.08 1.88
CA LEU A 113 -9.80 9.65 0.50
C LEU A 113 -8.38 9.12 0.29
N LEU A 114 -7.34 9.81 0.75
CA LEU A 114 -5.96 9.33 0.64
C LEU A 114 -5.77 7.98 1.37
N LYS A 115 -6.37 7.81 2.56
CA LYS A 115 -6.37 6.52 3.27
C LYS A 115 -7.09 5.43 2.49
N PHE A 116 -8.24 5.75 1.90
CA PHE A 116 -8.99 4.82 1.08
C PHE A 116 -8.15 4.34 -0.12
N LEU A 117 -7.50 5.28 -0.82
CA LEU A 117 -6.64 4.96 -1.96
C LEU A 117 -5.42 4.12 -1.55
N PHE A 118 -4.85 4.37 -0.37
CA PHE A 118 -3.80 3.53 0.21
C PHE A 118 -4.27 2.07 0.39
N TRP A 119 -5.40 1.85 1.06
CA TRP A 119 -5.91 0.49 1.30
C TRP A 119 -6.32 -0.24 0.01
N TYR A 120 -6.83 0.51 -0.97
CA TYR A 120 -7.09 -0.03 -2.30
C TYR A 120 -5.80 -0.54 -2.96
N LEU A 121 -4.70 0.21 -2.83
CA LEU A 121 -3.41 -0.20 -3.39
C LEU A 121 -2.80 -1.37 -2.65
N ASP A 122 -2.87 -1.45 -1.31
CA ASP A 122 -2.36 -2.61 -0.55
C ASP A 122 -3.05 -3.91 -1.01
N TYR A 123 -4.38 -3.89 -1.11
CA TYR A 123 -5.15 -5.01 -1.65
C TYR A 123 -4.73 -5.35 -3.07
N SER A 124 -4.68 -4.34 -3.95
CA SER A 124 -4.35 -4.51 -5.37
C SER A 124 -2.95 -5.07 -5.59
N ILE A 125 -1.96 -4.61 -4.83
CA ILE A 125 -0.58 -5.12 -4.88
C ILE A 125 -0.57 -6.60 -4.49
N GLY A 126 -1.33 -7.00 -3.47
CA GLY A 126 -1.44 -8.39 -3.06
C GLY A 126 -1.98 -9.32 -4.16
N ILE A 127 -2.88 -8.82 -5.01
CA ILE A 127 -3.38 -9.50 -6.20
C ILE A 127 -2.32 -9.53 -7.30
N LEU A 128 -1.73 -8.38 -7.64
CA LEU A 128 -0.76 -8.25 -8.73
C LEU A 128 0.51 -9.09 -8.49
N GLU A 129 1.02 -9.14 -7.25
CA GLU A 129 2.18 -9.96 -6.88
C GLU A 129 1.99 -11.46 -7.14
N ALA A 130 0.74 -11.92 -7.19
CA ALA A 130 0.42 -13.31 -7.46
C ALA A 130 0.32 -13.63 -8.95
N VAL A 131 0.38 -12.63 -9.83
CA VAL A 131 0.33 -12.76 -11.30
C VAL A 131 1.46 -11.92 -11.96
N PRO A 132 2.74 -12.12 -11.57
CA PRO A 132 3.80 -11.15 -11.84
C PRO A 132 4.30 -11.13 -13.29
N GLU A 133 4.15 -12.21 -14.05
CA GLU A 133 4.63 -12.32 -15.44
C GLU A 133 3.91 -11.33 -16.38
N GLU A 134 2.69 -10.92 -16.04
CA GLU A 134 1.84 -10.05 -16.86
C GLU A 134 1.86 -8.57 -16.42
N THR A 135 2.31 -8.28 -15.19
CA THR A 135 2.02 -7.00 -14.52
C THR A 135 3.23 -6.32 -13.86
N ASN A 136 4.46 -6.78 -14.14
CA ASN A 136 5.68 -6.34 -13.44
C ASN A 136 5.87 -4.80 -13.40
N PHE A 137 5.51 -4.08 -14.47
CA PHE A 137 5.54 -2.62 -14.50
C PHE A 137 4.49 -2.00 -13.55
N LEU A 138 3.23 -2.44 -13.68
CA LEU A 138 2.11 -1.96 -12.84
C LEU A 138 2.35 -2.22 -11.35
N ILE A 139 2.95 -3.37 -10.99
CA ILE A 139 3.31 -3.68 -9.60
C ILE A 139 4.26 -2.64 -9.02
N ARG A 140 5.30 -2.25 -9.79
CA ARG A 140 6.31 -1.30 -9.31
C ARG A 140 5.72 0.08 -9.09
N GLU A 141 4.86 0.53 -10.00
CA GLU A 141 4.17 1.81 -9.88
C GLU A 141 3.16 1.78 -8.73
N ALA A 142 2.32 0.76 -8.64
CA ALA A 142 1.35 0.62 -7.55
C ALA A 142 2.04 0.61 -6.18
N LYS A 143 3.17 -0.11 -6.02
CA LYS A 143 3.98 -0.10 -4.79
C LYS A 143 4.57 1.26 -4.46
N LEU A 144 4.97 2.04 -5.47
CA LEU A 144 5.47 3.39 -5.20
C LEU A 144 4.33 4.31 -4.78
N LEU A 145 3.19 4.24 -5.46
CA LEU A 145 2.00 5.03 -5.15
C LEU A 145 1.47 4.74 -3.76
N GLU A 146 1.38 3.46 -3.38
CA GLU A 146 0.99 3.03 -2.03
C GLU A 146 1.83 3.75 -0.97
N LYS A 147 3.16 3.70 -1.12
CA LYS A 147 4.08 4.35 -0.19
C LYS A 147 3.93 5.86 -0.17
N GLN A 148 3.71 6.48 -1.33
CA GLN A 148 3.48 7.92 -1.43
C GLN A 148 2.19 8.33 -0.71
N PHE A 149 1.08 7.64 -0.94
CA PHE A 149 -0.17 7.91 -0.24
C PHE A 149 -0.06 7.73 1.26
N ALA A 150 0.67 6.70 1.72
CA ALA A 150 0.95 6.52 3.14
C ALA A 150 1.74 7.69 3.73
N VAL A 151 2.80 8.15 3.05
CA VAL A 151 3.57 9.33 3.47
C VAL A 151 2.67 10.55 3.58
N TRP A 152 1.85 10.81 2.54
CA TRP A 152 0.97 11.97 2.53
C TRP A 152 -0.03 11.93 3.69
N CYS A 153 -0.63 10.77 3.95
CA CYS A 153 -1.53 10.58 5.09
C CYS A 153 -0.83 10.83 6.43
N ILE A 154 0.33 10.19 6.65
CA ILE A 154 1.05 10.25 7.92
C ILE A 154 1.57 11.67 8.15
N CYS A 155 2.20 12.29 7.15
CA CYS A 155 2.65 13.67 7.25
C CYS A 155 1.48 14.62 7.49
N HIS A 156 0.36 14.47 6.78
CA HIS A 156 -0.82 15.27 7.03
C HIS A 156 -1.28 15.15 8.48
N GLU A 157 -1.36 13.95 9.04
CA GLU A 157 -1.76 13.74 10.44
C GLU A 157 -0.83 14.39 11.45
N GLU A 158 0.48 14.20 11.28
CA GLU A 158 1.47 14.73 12.22
C GLU A 158 1.53 16.27 12.18
N LEU A 159 1.31 16.87 11.02
CA LEU A 159 1.52 18.31 10.81
C LEU A 159 0.28 19.16 10.83
N ARG A 160 -0.92 18.56 10.73
CA ARG A 160 -2.19 19.27 10.55
C ARG A 160 -2.37 20.48 11.47
N MET A 161 -1.85 20.40 12.70
CA MET A 161 -2.00 21.45 13.71
C MET A 161 -0.99 22.59 13.58
N ASP A 162 0.20 22.33 13.03
CA ASP A 162 1.31 23.29 13.03
C ASP A 162 1.68 23.79 11.63
N ALA A 163 1.46 22.97 10.61
CA ALA A 163 1.95 23.19 9.25
C ALA A 163 1.06 22.52 8.19
N PRO A 164 -0.26 22.81 8.14
CA PRO A 164 -1.18 22.15 7.21
C PRO A 164 -0.82 22.37 5.73
N ASP A 165 -0.34 23.57 5.38
CA ASP A 165 0.01 23.92 4.00
C ASP A 165 1.29 23.22 3.51
N SER A 166 2.20 22.86 4.44
CA SER A 166 3.41 22.09 4.15
C SER A 166 3.12 20.70 3.55
N VAL A 167 1.94 20.14 3.81
CA VAL A 167 1.52 18.85 3.26
C VAL A 167 1.28 18.95 1.77
N LEU A 168 0.68 20.05 1.31
CA LEU A 168 0.46 20.26 -0.12
C LEU A 168 1.80 20.40 -0.84
N GLU A 169 2.74 21.16 -0.27
CA GLU A 169 4.06 21.32 -0.84
C GLU A 169 4.83 19.97 -0.91
N LEU A 170 4.73 19.13 0.14
CA LEU A 170 5.26 17.76 0.10
C LEU A 170 4.69 16.93 -1.05
N ILE A 171 3.39 17.02 -1.30
CA ILE A 171 2.71 16.28 -2.37
C ILE A 171 3.29 16.71 -3.73
N HIS A 172 3.40 18.02 -3.96
CA HIS A 172 3.94 18.59 -5.20
C HIS A 172 5.39 18.14 -5.46
N TYR A 173 6.18 18.02 -4.40
CA TYR A 173 7.58 17.64 -4.46
C TYR A 173 7.82 16.17 -4.05
N SER A 174 6.80 15.31 -4.18
CA SER A 174 6.85 13.87 -3.86
C SER A 174 7.99 13.10 -4.52
N SER A 175 8.47 13.60 -5.66
CA SER A 175 9.62 13.03 -6.37
C SER A 175 10.92 13.09 -5.56
N TYR A 176 11.11 14.08 -4.69
CA TYR A 176 12.36 14.31 -3.95
C TYR A 176 12.65 13.24 -2.90
N PHE A 177 11.63 12.58 -2.34
CA PHE A 177 11.82 11.49 -1.38
C PHE A 177 11.51 10.10 -1.97
N THR A 178 11.20 10.01 -3.26
CA THR A 178 10.91 8.74 -3.94
C THR A 178 12.06 7.72 -3.80
N GLY A 179 13.31 8.19 -3.79
CA GLY A 179 14.49 7.33 -3.59
C GLY A 179 14.48 6.63 -2.21
N VAL A 180 14.09 7.36 -1.16
CA VAL A 180 13.95 6.84 0.21
C VAL A 180 12.83 5.81 0.27
N LEU A 181 11.67 6.12 -0.33
CA LEU A 181 10.52 5.19 -0.33
C LEU A 181 10.83 3.88 -1.03
N LYS A 182 11.60 3.89 -2.12
CA LYS A 182 11.98 2.67 -2.84
C LYS A 182 12.77 1.70 -1.95
N GLN A 183 13.52 2.19 -0.98
CA GLN A 183 14.32 1.38 -0.05
C GLN A 183 13.51 0.82 1.12
N MET A 184 12.41 1.49 1.49
CA MET A 184 11.55 1.06 2.60
C MET A 184 10.67 -0.13 2.21
N GLU A 185 10.46 -1.06 3.14
CA GLU A 185 9.53 -2.18 2.92
C GLU A 185 8.08 -1.72 3.02
N THR A 186 7.23 -2.18 2.10
CA THR A 186 5.79 -1.88 2.08
C THR A 186 5.09 -2.21 3.42
N GLY A 187 5.53 -3.28 4.11
CA GLY A 187 4.94 -3.70 5.39
C GLY A 187 5.02 -2.65 6.50
N VAL A 188 6.02 -1.76 6.47
CA VAL A 188 6.21 -0.69 7.45
C VAL A 188 5.09 0.35 7.34
N PHE A 189 4.67 0.68 6.12
CA PHE A 189 3.61 1.67 5.88
C PHE A 189 2.25 1.17 6.37
N ARG A 190 1.97 -0.12 6.17
CA ARG A 190 0.75 -0.74 6.71
C ARG A 190 0.68 -0.64 8.23
N GLU A 191 1.76 -1.00 8.91
CA GLU A 191 1.82 -0.89 10.38
C GLU A 191 1.56 0.55 10.84
N MET A 192 2.18 1.52 10.17
CA MET A 192 1.96 2.93 10.47
C MET A 192 0.54 3.40 10.14
N MET A 193 -0.13 2.84 9.13
CA MET A 193 -1.48 3.24 8.70
C MET A 193 -2.61 2.54 9.46
N ALA A 194 -2.38 1.33 9.98
CA ALA A 194 -3.38 0.50 10.67
C ALA A 194 -3.55 0.82 12.16
N ASP A 195 -2.51 1.35 12.81
CA ASP A 195 -2.47 1.46 14.27
C ASP A 195 -2.51 2.91 14.76
N ASP A 196 -3.52 3.22 15.57
CA ASP A 196 -3.69 4.51 16.25
C ASP A 196 -2.87 4.63 17.55
N GLU A 197 -2.38 3.53 18.12
CA GLU A 197 -1.57 3.49 19.34
C GLU A 197 -0.06 3.61 19.07
N LEU A 198 0.42 3.20 17.88
CA LEU A 198 1.82 3.41 17.44
C LEU A 198 2.14 4.88 17.07
N ARG A 199 1.18 5.80 17.30
CA ARG A 199 1.11 7.14 16.73
C ARG A 199 2.36 8.00 16.91
N ASN A 200 2.91 8.22 18.10
CA ASN A 200 3.75 9.43 18.24
C ASN A 200 5.24 9.27 17.89
N GLU A 201 5.89 8.18 18.32
CA GLU A 201 7.35 8.07 18.14
C GLU A 201 7.77 7.42 16.82
N ARG A 202 7.09 6.35 16.38
CA ARG A 202 7.45 5.68 15.12
C ARG A 202 7.09 6.52 13.92
N ARG A 203 5.88 7.09 13.90
CA ARG A 203 5.47 8.03 12.83
C ARG A 203 6.29 9.30 12.87
N GLY A 204 6.54 9.90 14.04
CA GLY A 204 7.44 11.07 14.15
C GLY A 204 8.85 10.80 13.61
N ASN A 205 9.44 9.65 13.90
CA ASN A 205 10.74 9.26 13.33
C ASN A 205 10.67 9.01 11.82
N PHE A 206 9.60 8.37 11.34
CA PHE A 206 9.37 8.14 9.93
C PHE A 206 9.24 9.46 9.17
N VAL A 207 8.37 10.36 9.64
CA VAL A 207 8.19 11.71 9.10
C VAL A 207 9.54 12.40 9.05
N ARG A 208 10.35 12.36 10.12
CA ARG A 208 11.71 12.92 10.11
C ARG A 208 12.61 12.34 9.01
N ILE A 209 12.57 11.04 8.75
CA ILE A 209 13.36 10.41 7.68
C ILE A 209 12.90 10.90 6.31
N ILE A 210 11.58 11.00 6.09
CA ILE A 210 11.02 11.58 4.86
C ILE A 210 11.51 13.02 4.69
N PHE A 211 11.50 13.82 5.75
CA PHE A 211 12.02 15.19 5.72
C PHE A 211 13.49 15.29 5.38
N GLN A 212 14.32 14.47 6.00
CA GLN A 212 15.74 14.45 5.68
C GLN A 212 15.96 14.03 4.22
N GLY A 213 15.18 13.07 3.72
CA GLY A 213 15.17 12.71 2.32
C GLY A 213 14.79 13.88 1.42
N PHE A 214 13.75 14.62 1.80
CA PHE A 214 13.28 15.79 1.10
C PHE A 214 14.32 16.91 1.06
N GLU A 215 14.81 17.33 2.23
CA GLU A 215 15.79 18.40 2.40
C GLU A 215 17.09 18.11 1.62
N ASN A 216 17.62 16.89 1.74
CA ASN A 216 18.86 16.50 1.04
C ASN A 216 18.71 16.57 -0.49
N ASN A 217 17.53 16.26 -1.03
CA ASN A 217 17.29 16.28 -2.48
C ASN A 217 16.81 17.66 -2.98
N ALA A 218 16.29 18.50 -2.10
CA ALA A 218 15.87 19.88 -2.40
C ALA A 218 17.02 20.90 -2.32
N GLN A 219 18.14 20.56 -1.65
CA GLN A 219 19.28 21.47 -1.45
C GLN A 219 19.71 22.17 -2.75
N GLY A 220 19.50 23.50 -2.78
CA GLY A 220 19.92 24.38 -3.87
C GLY A 220 18.88 24.65 -4.97
N LEU A 221 17.64 24.16 -4.84
CA LEU A 221 16.63 24.28 -5.89
C LEU A 221 15.49 25.28 -5.58
N VAL A 222 15.01 25.39 -4.33
CA VAL A 222 13.92 26.30 -3.91
C VAL A 222 14.00 26.59 -2.40
N GLU A 223 13.69 27.82 -1.96
CA GLU A 223 13.32 28.09 -0.55
C GLU A 223 11.92 27.53 -0.30
N LEU A 224 11.84 26.35 0.32
CA LEU A 224 10.56 25.66 0.54
C LEU A 224 10.05 26.00 1.94
N GLU A 225 8.93 26.72 2.02
CA GLU A 225 8.26 27.10 3.28
C GLU A 225 7.96 25.85 4.13
N ALA A 226 7.67 24.72 3.49
CA ALA A 226 7.54 23.43 4.13
C ALA A 226 8.72 23.11 5.03
N ILE A 227 9.96 23.18 4.53
CA ILE A 227 11.15 22.77 5.29
C ILE A 227 11.27 23.57 6.60
N GLU A 228 10.97 24.87 6.56
CA GLU A 228 11.00 25.73 7.75
C GLU A 228 9.90 25.34 8.75
N GLN A 229 8.66 25.20 8.29
CA GLN A 229 7.53 24.79 9.14
C GLN A 229 7.74 23.38 9.73
N PHE A 230 8.38 22.48 8.99
CA PHE A 230 8.80 21.17 9.47
C PHE A 230 9.82 21.26 10.59
N HIS A 231 10.84 22.09 10.43
CA HIS A 231 11.82 22.34 11.49
C HIS A 231 11.17 22.91 12.75
N GLU A 232 10.20 23.82 12.60
CA GLU A 232 9.45 24.39 13.73
C GLU A 232 8.59 23.34 14.45
N HIS A 233 7.83 22.53 13.70
CA HIS A 233 7.02 21.43 14.24
C HIS A 233 7.90 20.46 15.07
N PHE A 234 9.01 19.98 14.50
CA PHE A 234 9.90 19.06 15.22
C PHE A 234 10.57 19.70 16.43
N LYS A 235 10.96 20.98 16.33
CA LYS A 235 11.53 21.71 17.47
C LYS A 235 10.52 21.81 18.62
N LYS A 236 9.24 22.08 18.30
CA LYS A 236 8.14 22.21 19.27
C LYS A 236 7.77 20.87 19.92
N HIS A 237 7.67 19.80 19.13
CA HIS A 237 7.10 18.53 19.59
C HIS A 237 8.14 17.47 20.01
N TYR A 238 9.40 17.59 19.58
CA TYR A 238 10.39 16.50 19.72
C TYR A 238 11.74 16.92 20.33
N THR A 239 11.83 18.06 21.04
CA THR A 239 13.10 18.49 21.67
C THR A 239 13.41 17.84 23.03
N GLN A 240 14.70 17.50 23.19
CA GLN A 240 15.48 16.96 24.32
C GLN A 240 15.01 15.70 25.07
N TRP A 241 13.73 15.45 25.30
CA TRP A 241 13.33 14.30 26.16
C TRP A 241 13.37 12.92 25.48
N ASN A 242 13.22 12.84 24.16
CA ASN A 242 13.18 11.55 23.45
C ASN A 242 14.53 11.07 22.91
N LYS A 243 15.64 11.79 23.18
CA LYS A 243 16.99 11.35 22.77
C LYS A 243 17.47 10.06 23.45
N LYS A 244 16.86 9.64 24.56
CA LYS A 244 17.33 8.50 25.38
C LYS A 244 16.56 7.18 25.19
N LEU A 245 15.42 7.18 24.50
CA LEU A 245 14.56 5.99 24.37
C LEU A 245 14.57 5.36 22.97
N ILE A 246 15.26 5.98 22.01
CA ILE A 246 15.45 5.41 20.66
C ILE A 246 16.56 4.35 20.72
N ARG A 247 16.17 3.08 20.78
CA ARG A 247 17.03 1.96 20.38
C ARG A 247 16.53 1.46 19.03
N PHE A 248 17.46 1.37 18.07
CA PHE A 248 17.27 0.70 16.78
C PHE A 248 17.00 -0.79 16.98
#